data_AF-A0A419S3W8-F1
#
_entry.id   AF-A0A419S3W8-F1
#
_cell.length_a   1.000
_cell.length_b   1.000
_cell.length_c   1.000
_cell.angle_alpha   90.00
_cell.angle_beta   90.00
_cell.angle_gamma   90.00
#
_symmetry.space_group_name_H-M   'P 1'
#
loop_
_entity.id
_entity.type
_entity.pdbx_description
1 polymer ?
#
loop_
_entity_poly.entity_id
_entity_poly.type
_entity_poly.pdbx_seq_one_letter_code
_entity_poly.pdbx_strand_id
1 'polypeptide(L)' 'MELIVGMSILTILAIVTFCWLLPIIIIALSNRTSGAEKAAWILAVIFISWFAWIFYALLAPLNKR' A
#
# COMPACT_ATOMS: atom_id res chain seq x y z
N MET A 1 -30.19 -5.65 9.06
CA MET A 1 -29.67 -4.60 8.16
C MET A 1 -28.25 -4.22 8.57
N GLU A 2 -28.03 -3.76 9.81
CA GLU A 2 -26.72 -3.42 10.38
C GLU A 2 -25.62 -4.49 10.21
N LEU A 3 -25.92 -5.76 10.50
CA LEU A 3 -24.93 -6.85 10.38
C LEU A 3 -24.44 -7.08 8.94
N ILE A 4 -25.35 -6.96 7.97
CA ILE A 4 -25.01 -7.15 6.55
C ILE A 4 -24.10 -6.00 6.11
N VAL A 5 -24.43 -4.77 6.49
CA VAL A 5 -23.60 -3.57 6.21
C VAL A 5 -22.22 -3.71 6.84
N GLY A 6 -22.12 -4.14 8.10
CA GLY A 6 -20.85 -4.37 8.78
C GLY A 6 -19.96 -5.39 8.06
N MET A 7 -20.54 -6.52 7.64
CA MET A 7 -19.83 -7.54 6.87
C MET A 7 -19.36 -7.01 5.50
N SER A 8 -20.20 -6.25 4.79
CA SER A 8 -19.84 -5.66 3.50
C SER A 8 -18.65 -4.70 3.62
N ILE A 9 -18.62 -3.85 4.66
CA ILE A 9 -17.50 -2.93 4.91
C ILE A 9 -16.21 -3.71 5.17
N LEU A 10 -16.26 -4.74 6.02
CA LEU A 10 -15.09 -5.57 6.32
C LEU A 10 -14.54 -6.25 5.06
N THR A 11 -15.41 -6.77 4.20
CA THR A 11 -15.02 -7.38 2.93
C THR A 11 -14.34 -6.37 2.00
N ILE A 12 -14.90 -5.16 1.87
CA ILE A 12 -14.30 -4.10 1.04
C ILE A 12 -12.92 -3.72 1.56
N LEU A 13 -12.77 -3.52 2.87
CA LEU A 13 -11.48 -3.20 3.48
C LEU A 13 -10.44 -4.30 3.28
N ALA A 14 -10.86 -5.57 3.37
CA ALA A 14 -9.99 -6.71 3.11
C ALA A 14 -9.50 -6.72 1.64
N ILE A 15 -10.40 -6.49 0.67
CA ILE A 15 -10.05 -6.44 -0.76
C ILE A 15 -9.09 -5.27 -1.04
N VAL A 16 -9.39 -4.07 -0.52
CA VAL A 16 -8.53 -2.89 -0.71
C VAL A 16 -7.14 -3.13 -0.14
N THR A 17 -7.05 -3.67 1.08
CA THR A 17 -5.77 -3.97 1.73
C THR A 17 -5.00 -5.04 0.97
N PHE A 18 -5.68 -6.08 0.48
CA PHE A 18 -5.06 -7.12 -0.33
C PHE A 18 -4.52 -6.58 -1.65
N CYS A 19 -5.31 -5.77 -2.37
CA CYS A 19 -4.88 -5.11 -3.60
C CYS A 19 -3.70 -4.16 -3.37
N TRP A 20 -3.65 -3.50 -2.22
CA TRP A 20 -2.53 -2.65 -1.83
C TRP A 20 -1.24 -3.44 -1.56
N LEU A 21 -1.34 -4.67 -1.03
CA LEU A 21 -0.20 -5.56 -0.78
C LEU A 21 0.28 -6.34 -2.02
N LEU A 22 -0.55 -6.49 -3.06
CA LEU A 22 -0.22 -7.20 -4.30
C LEU A 22 1.17 -6.89 -4.88
N PRO A 23 1.60 -5.62 -5.07
CA PRO A 23 2.91 -5.34 -5.66
C PRO A 23 4.07 -5.93 -4.82
N ILE A 24 3.94 -5.93 -3.50
CA ILE A 24 4.94 -6.53 -2.60
C ILE A 24 4.95 -8.06 -2.78
N ILE A 25 3.77 -8.69 -2.84
CA ILE A 25 3.62 -10.13 -3.05
C ILE A 25 4.19 -10.55 -4.41
N ILE A 26 3.90 -9.79 -5.47
CA ILE A 26 4.38 -10.04 -6.83
C ILE A 26 5.92 -10.03 -6.86
N ILE A 27 6.55 -9.05 -6.22
CA ILE A 27 8.02 -8.98 -6.15
C ILE A 27 8.59 -10.11 -5.30
N ALA A 28 7.96 -10.41 -4.16
CA ALA A 28 8.40 -11.48 -3.26
C ALA A 28 8.39 -12.86 -3.94
N LEU A 29 7.33 -13.16 -4.69
CA LEU A 29 7.15 -14.44 -5.40
C LEU A 29 7.86 -14.49 -6.77
N SER A 30 8.30 -13.35 -7.30
CA SER A 30 8.97 -13.28 -8.59
C SER A 30 10.35 -13.97 -8.54
N ASN A 31 10.64 -14.76 -9.58
CA ASN A 31 11.97 -15.35 -9.79
C ASN A 31 12.91 -14.44 -10.59
N ARG A 32 12.50 -13.19 -10.88
CA ARG A 32 13.31 -12.24 -11.67
C ARG A 32 14.43 -11.58 -10.89
N THR A 33 14.32 -11.54 -9.56
CA THR A 33 15.31 -10.93 -8.66
C THR A 33 15.56 -11.86 -7.47
N SER A 34 16.73 -11.75 -6.82
CA SER A 34 17.11 -12.63 -5.71
C SER A 34 17.86 -11.89 -4.61
N GLY A 35 17.88 -12.46 -3.40
CA GLY A 35 18.64 -11.95 -2.25
C GLY A 35 18.37 -10.47 -1.94
N ALA A 36 19.45 -9.68 -1.91
CA ALA A 36 19.43 -8.27 -1.55
C ALA A 36 18.69 -7.39 -2.59
N GLU A 37 18.74 -7.74 -3.87
CA GLU A 37 18.06 -6.98 -4.92
C GLU A 37 16.53 -7.03 -4.72
N LYS A 38 16.00 -8.22 -4.42
CA LYS A 38 14.58 -8.40 -4.12
C LYS A 38 14.17 -7.57 -2.89
N ALA A 39 14.99 -7.57 -1.85
CA ALA A 39 14.75 -6.76 -0.66
C ALA A 39 14.74 -5.25 -0.97
N ALA A 40 15.65 -4.77 -1.81
CA ALA A 40 15.69 -3.37 -2.25
C ALA A 40 14.42 -2.97 -3.03
N TRP A 41 13.92 -3.84 -3.91
CA TRP A 41 12.68 -3.59 -4.65
C TRP A 41 11.45 -3.56 -3.75
N ILE A 42 11.33 -4.48 -2.80
CA ILE A 42 10.23 -4.47 -1.81
C ILE A 42 10.29 -3.18 -0.98
N LEU A 43 11.49 -2.82 -0.51
CA LEU A 43 11.70 -1.60 0.26
C LEU A 43 11.32 -0.35 -0.54
N ALA A 44 11.71 -0.27 -1.81
CA ALA A 44 11.34 0.81 -2.70
C ALA A 44 9.82 0.94 -2.88
N VAL A 45 9.11 -0.17 -3.06
CA VAL A 45 7.63 -0.16 -3.19
C VAL A 45 6.97 0.33 -1.90
N ILE A 46 7.43 -0.13 -0.73
CA ILE A 46 6.92 0.33 0.56
C ILE A 46 7.13 1.85 0.69
N PHE A 47 8.32 2.35 0.38
CA PHE A 47 8.59 3.79 0.44
C PHE A 47 7.76 4.59 -0.56
N ILE A 48 7.64 4.17 -1.81
CA ILE A 48 6.86 4.95 -2.80
C ILE A 48 5.37 4.97 -2.43
N SER A 49 4.82 3.85 -1.95
CA SER A 49 3.40 3.75 -1.60
C SER A 49 3.03 4.47 -0.29
N TRP A 50 3.88 4.40 0.75
CA TRP A 50 3.62 5.07 2.04
C TRP A 50 4.15 6.50 2.13
N PHE A 51 5.31 6.77 1.55
CA PHE A 51 6.01 8.05 1.75
C PHE A 51 5.43 9.18 0.89
N ALA A 52 4.65 8.86 -0.15
CA ALA A 52 3.88 9.85 -0.91
C ALA A 52 2.94 10.68 0.00
N TRP A 53 2.36 10.06 1.03
CA TRP A 53 1.54 10.76 2.01
C TRP A 53 2.36 11.68 2.92
N ILE A 54 3.56 11.26 3.33
CA ILE A 54 4.48 12.09 4.11
C ILE A 54 4.90 13.32 3.28
N PHE A 55 5.25 13.12 2.01
CA PHE A 55 5.53 14.22 1.09
C PHE A 55 4.32 15.14 0.93
N TYR A 56 3.11 14.60 0.78
CA TYR A 56 1.89 15.40 0.77
C TYR A 56 1.76 16.22 2.06
N ALA A 57 1.96 15.65 3.24
CA ALA A 57 1.86 16.40 4.50
C ALA A 57 2.93 17.51 4.63
N LEU A 58 4.12 17.30 4.06
CA LEU A 58 5.21 18.28 4.07
C LEU A 58 5.07 19.38 3.00
N LEU A 59 4.61 19.02 1.80
CA LEU A 59 4.50 19.90 0.63
C LEU A 59 3.12 20.55 0.52
N ALA A 60 2.08 19.95 1.11
CA ALA A 60 0.74 20.52 1.09
C ALA A 60 0.80 21.89 1.80
N PRO A 61 0.34 22.95 1.12
CA PRO A 61 0.39 24.28 1.69
C PRO A 61 -0.47 24.33 2.96
N LEU A 62 0.15 24.75 4.07
CA LEU A 62 -0.53 24.98 5.36
C LEU A 62 -1.40 26.25 5.35
N ASN A 63 -1.33 27.04 4.28
CA ASN A 63 -2.10 28.27 4.13
C ASN A 63 -3.44 27.99 3.43
N LYS A 64 -4.55 28.26 4.13
CA LYS A 64 -5.88 28.42 3.54
C LYS A 64 -5.86 29.71 2.71
N ARG A 65 -6.09 29.61 1.41
CA ARG A 65 -6.63 30.78 0.71
C ARG A 65 -7.90 31.26 1.39
#